data_AF-A0AB39U4B0-F1
#
_entry.id   AF-A0AB39U4B0-F1
#
_cell.length_a   1.000
_cell.length_b   1.000
_cell.length_c   1.000
_cell.angle_alpha   90.00
_cell.angle_beta   90.00
_cell.angle_gamma   90.00
#
_symmetry.space_group_name_H-M   'P 1'
#
loop_
_entity.id
_entity.type
_entity.pdbx_description
1 polymer ?
#
loop_
_entity_poly.entity_id
_entity_poly.type
_entity_poly.pdbx_seq_one_letter_code
_entity_poly.pdbx_strand_id
1 'polypeptide(L)'
;MQETRHITILSASETGNSRGVAEDLLATVQPLFSNVRLVDSIDYECEDFAEEDILIMVTSTQGEGEPPFEAEDLYDFIMGKDAPKLSSMSFAVLGLGDSAYGESYNLMARQFDARYEQLGARRILKHGECDFDYELAAQQWIHELMPVLQKELRLSQGTPQSKSKIPADAADDAEVTEASAPAQDPSQPDAQQRTATAMHDSSPVKPNAQRGITQAGTTKKNAKSNGFQEFQAILEARSMLTSSTSEKQVYSIRLRLPSMETAFLPGDMVTVQYPNSSKTVERLLKNAFADKASQVDARIVDILQSSKDISRNTPALIERYTQYAPESPFAGLQTDNQVLRDYAQTHPPYALFQDFPAQITPDQMLALFTSSNRRLYSISNAASVSSGYIELTVTKVQFGFRNEHIVGECTNYLTSAPLGTPITISILANKRFRLPEQQSSDIIMVGLGSAIAPYRAFLQERALHAGESGRNWLIVGNRNPEQDYLYRDELERYLEQGVLESLDIAWSRYGDVREHVQNVVLHQARKLYEWLESGAYLYICGHDHAAIASIEQSLTRAVMLSGRLTRDEAESYIAELQRTNHIQQ
;
A
#
# COMPACT_ATOMS: atom_id res chain seq x y z
N MET A 1 -15.82 38.25 -4.04
CA MET A 1 -15.85 37.30 -2.91
C MET A 1 -14.40 37.05 -2.52
N GLN A 2 -14.07 36.91 -1.24
CA GLN A 2 -12.78 36.31 -0.86
C GLN A 2 -12.88 34.82 -1.15
N GLU A 3 -11.91 34.27 -1.88
CA GLU A 3 -11.86 32.85 -2.15
C GLU A 3 -11.56 32.09 -0.86
N THR A 4 -12.45 31.15 -0.52
CA THR A 4 -12.22 30.20 0.56
C THR A 4 -11.16 29.21 0.10
N ARG A 5 -9.92 29.47 0.55
CA ARG A 5 -8.74 28.63 0.33
C ARG A 5 -9.08 27.15 0.45
N HIS A 6 -8.64 26.34 -0.52
CA HIS A 6 -8.85 24.89 -0.47
C HIS A 6 -7.78 24.20 0.35
N ILE A 7 -8.14 23.02 0.87
CA ILE A 7 -7.21 22.09 1.50
C ILE A 7 -7.12 20.85 0.61
N THR A 8 -5.92 20.53 0.14
CA THR A 8 -5.60 19.27 -0.52
C THR A 8 -4.86 18.38 0.46
N ILE A 9 -5.43 17.23 0.78
CA ILE A 9 -4.77 16.16 1.51
C ILE A 9 -4.23 15.17 0.48
N LEU A 10 -2.93 14.88 0.52
CA LEU A 10 -2.30 13.85 -0.31
C LEU A 10 -1.99 12.62 0.53
N SER A 11 -2.47 11.45 0.09
CA SER A 11 -2.01 10.15 0.59
C SER A 11 -0.80 9.69 -0.21
N ALA A 12 0.23 9.20 0.47
CA ALA A 12 1.31 8.41 -0.10
C ALA A 12 1.52 7.15 0.75
N SER A 13 1.08 6.01 0.25
CA SER A 13 0.92 4.78 1.03
C SER A 13 1.18 3.51 0.23
N GLU A 14 2.08 2.66 0.73
CA GLU A 14 2.38 1.37 0.10
C GLU A 14 1.29 0.31 0.41
N THR A 15 0.86 0.25 1.67
CA THR A 15 -0.02 -0.80 2.20
C THR A 15 -1.41 -0.31 2.59
N GLY A 16 -1.66 1.00 2.52
CA GLY A 16 -2.91 1.67 2.86
C GLY A 16 -2.95 2.35 4.23
N ASN A 17 -1.90 2.23 5.05
CA ASN A 17 -1.83 2.86 6.38
C ASN A 17 -1.93 4.40 6.31
N SER A 18 -1.06 5.04 5.54
CA SER A 18 -1.07 6.50 5.29
C SER A 18 -2.38 6.96 4.66
N ARG A 19 -2.98 6.14 3.77
CA ARG A 19 -4.30 6.41 3.17
C ARG A 19 -5.38 6.43 4.25
N GLY A 20 -5.41 5.46 5.16
CA GLY A 20 -6.33 5.45 6.30
C GLY A 20 -6.17 6.67 7.23
N VAL A 21 -4.94 7.11 7.49
CA VAL A 21 -4.69 8.35 8.26
C VAL A 21 -5.18 9.59 7.50
N ALA A 22 -5.05 9.61 6.17
CA ALA A 22 -5.56 10.68 5.33
C ALA A 22 -7.10 10.69 5.25
N GLU A 23 -7.75 9.52 5.28
CA GLU A 23 -9.21 9.36 5.43
C GLU A 23 -9.69 9.91 6.79
N ASP A 24 -9.02 9.56 7.89
CA ASP A 24 -9.33 10.05 9.24
C ASP A 24 -9.14 11.58 9.36
N LEU A 25 -8.08 12.12 8.75
CA LEU A 25 -7.84 13.56 8.64
C LEU A 25 -8.95 14.24 7.82
N LEU A 26 -9.33 13.70 6.66
CA LEU A 26 -10.44 14.23 5.86
C LEU A 26 -11.74 14.27 6.67
N ALA A 27 -12.09 13.17 7.35
CA ALA A 27 -13.28 13.08 8.18
C ALA A 27 -13.27 14.10 9.36
N THR A 28 -12.09 14.46 9.86
CA THR A 28 -11.91 15.46 10.93
C THR A 28 -12.00 16.91 10.40
N VAL A 29 -11.48 17.16 9.20
CA VAL A 29 -11.41 18.51 8.59
C VAL A 29 -12.70 18.89 7.87
N GLN A 30 -13.32 17.97 7.13
CA GLN A 30 -14.50 18.24 6.28
C GLN A 30 -15.72 18.86 7.01
N PRO A 31 -16.03 18.57 8.30
CA PRO A 31 -17.11 19.25 9.03
C PRO A 31 -16.85 20.74 9.32
N LEU A 32 -15.60 21.19 9.21
CA LEU A 32 -15.15 22.54 9.57
C LEU A 32 -14.70 23.37 8.35
N PHE A 33 -14.43 22.72 7.21
CA PHE A 33 -13.92 23.33 5.99
C PHE A 33 -14.71 22.82 4.78
N SER A 34 -15.33 23.74 4.03
CA SER A 34 -16.20 23.40 2.90
C SER A 34 -15.48 23.09 1.59
N ASN A 35 -14.16 23.31 1.52
CA ASN A 35 -13.34 23.15 0.32
C ASN A 35 -12.13 22.28 0.64
N VAL A 36 -12.36 20.97 0.77
CA VAL A 36 -11.35 19.96 1.12
C VAL A 36 -11.43 18.81 0.14
N ARG A 37 -10.28 18.38 -0.38
CA ARG A 37 -10.14 17.15 -1.18
C ARG A 37 -9.09 16.23 -0.59
N LEU A 38 -9.32 14.92 -0.69
CA LEU A 38 -8.31 13.88 -0.52
C LEU A 38 -7.98 13.33 -1.90
N VAL A 39 -6.70 13.20 -2.22
CA VAL A 39 -6.18 12.64 -3.47
C VAL A 39 -5.07 11.66 -3.13
N ASP A 40 -5.07 10.49 -3.75
CA ASP A 40 -3.92 9.57 -3.67
C ASP A 40 -2.81 10.12 -4.58
N SER A 41 -1.54 10.06 -4.14
CA SER A 41 -0.43 10.74 -4.85
C SER A 41 -0.22 10.27 -6.28
N ILE A 42 -0.68 9.06 -6.62
CA ILE A 42 -0.63 8.48 -7.97
C ILE A 42 -1.73 9.05 -8.89
N ASP A 43 -2.86 9.50 -8.34
CA ASP A 43 -3.91 10.23 -9.05
C ASP A 43 -3.65 11.74 -9.10
N TYR A 44 -2.52 12.21 -8.55
CA TYR A 44 -2.20 13.64 -8.48
C TYR A 44 -1.45 14.12 -9.73
N GLU A 45 -2.06 15.06 -10.47
CA GLU A 45 -1.41 15.71 -11.62
C GLU A 45 -0.42 16.77 -11.10
N CYS A 46 0.87 16.58 -11.37
CA CYS A 46 1.95 17.39 -10.80
C CYS A 46 1.91 18.87 -11.20
N GLU A 47 1.27 19.20 -12.32
CA GLU A 47 1.04 20.56 -12.79
C GLU A 47 0.17 21.39 -11.84
N ASP A 48 -0.80 20.77 -11.15
CA ASP A 48 -1.70 21.44 -10.19
C ASP A 48 -0.96 21.90 -8.93
N PHE A 49 0.24 21.37 -8.65
CA PHE A 49 0.98 21.58 -7.40
C PHE A 49 1.32 23.05 -7.11
N ALA A 50 1.47 23.87 -8.16
CA ALA A 50 1.71 25.30 -8.01
C ALA A 50 0.46 26.11 -7.63
N GLU A 51 -0.74 25.54 -7.81
CA GLU A 51 -2.03 26.17 -7.55
C GLU A 51 -2.56 25.84 -6.14
N GLU A 52 -1.84 25.03 -5.35
CA GLU A 52 -2.27 24.59 -4.03
C GLU A 52 -2.22 25.69 -2.96
N ASP A 53 -3.34 25.84 -2.24
CA ASP A 53 -3.50 26.84 -1.19
C ASP A 53 -2.96 26.33 0.15
N ILE A 54 -3.47 25.17 0.59
CA ILE A 54 -3.07 24.46 1.81
C ILE A 54 -2.88 22.98 1.44
N LEU A 55 -1.65 22.49 1.54
CA LEU A 55 -1.30 21.10 1.26
C LEU A 55 -1.00 20.34 2.56
N ILE A 56 -1.60 19.16 2.74
CA ILE A 56 -1.27 18.25 3.83
C ILE A 56 -0.83 16.92 3.24
N MET A 57 0.46 16.61 3.32
CA MET A 57 1.03 15.35 2.84
C MET A 57 1.02 14.31 3.98
N VAL A 58 0.46 13.12 3.74
CA VAL A 58 0.47 11.98 4.67
C VAL A 58 1.18 10.82 3.98
N THR A 59 2.45 10.58 4.33
CA THR A 59 3.35 9.72 3.55
C THR A 59 4.01 8.62 4.39
N SER A 60 4.11 7.40 3.86
CA SER A 60 4.98 6.36 4.45
C SER A 60 6.40 6.43 3.90
N THR A 61 7.37 5.78 4.54
CA THR A 61 8.73 5.59 3.99
C THR A 61 8.95 4.10 3.69
N GLN A 62 9.54 3.75 2.55
CA GLN A 62 9.84 2.36 2.16
C GLN A 62 11.35 2.08 2.23
N GLY A 63 11.72 0.82 2.53
CA GLY A 63 13.10 0.35 2.48
C GLY A 63 14.13 1.32 3.08
N GLU A 64 15.14 1.66 2.27
CA GLU A 64 16.24 2.55 2.63
C GLU A 64 15.92 4.05 2.46
N GLY A 65 14.72 4.46 2.86
CA GLY A 65 14.30 5.87 2.86
C GLY A 65 13.54 6.33 1.62
N GLU A 66 13.02 5.38 0.85
CA GLU A 66 12.38 5.56 -0.45
C GLU A 66 10.92 6.04 -0.34
N PRO A 67 10.37 6.72 -1.37
CA PRO A 67 8.96 7.07 -1.39
C PRO A 67 8.09 5.80 -1.53
N PRO A 68 6.84 5.82 -1.05
CA PRO A 68 5.85 4.80 -1.41
C PRO A 68 5.67 4.77 -2.93
N PHE A 69 5.34 3.59 -3.47
CA PHE A 69 5.19 3.42 -4.91
C PHE A 69 4.24 4.47 -5.52
N GLU A 70 3.12 4.74 -4.85
CA GLU A 70 2.12 5.72 -5.31
C GLU A 70 2.61 7.19 -5.27
N ALA A 71 3.82 7.48 -4.82
CA ALA A 71 4.38 8.83 -4.75
C ALA A 71 5.71 9.01 -5.50
N GLU A 72 6.19 8.02 -6.26
CA GLU A 72 7.46 8.14 -7.00
C GLU A 72 7.48 9.35 -7.96
N ASP A 73 6.48 9.48 -8.84
CA ASP A 73 6.42 10.56 -9.83
C ASP A 73 6.33 11.95 -9.18
N LEU A 74 5.52 12.07 -8.12
CA LEU A 74 5.40 13.30 -7.34
C LEU A 74 6.71 13.65 -6.62
N TYR A 75 7.40 12.67 -6.06
CA TYR A 75 8.69 12.84 -5.42
C TYR A 75 9.75 13.30 -6.44
N ASP A 76 9.88 12.62 -7.57
CA ASP A 76 10.84 12.96 -8.63
C ASP A 76 10.59 14.38 -9.19
N PHE A 77 9.32 14.77 -9.38
CA PHE A 77 8.93 16.11 -9.81
C PHE A 77 9.33 17.18 -8.78
N ILE A 78 8.98 16.99 -7.51
CA ILE A 78 9.20 17.97 -6.43
C ILE A 78 10.69 18.10 -6.06
N MET A 79 11.43 16.98 -6.02
CA MET A 79 12.88 16.98 -5.77
C MET A 79 13.67 17.44 -7.00
N GLY A 80 13.10 17.29 -8.18
CA GLY A 80 13.66 17.68 -9.46
C GLY A 80 13.90 19.18 -9.65
N LYS A 81 14.59 19.50 -10.74
CA LYS A 81 14.93 20.88 -11.16
C LYS A 81 13.72 21.69 -11.66
N ASP A 82 12.67 21.00 -12.10
CA ASP A 82 11.48 21.57 -12.75
C ASP A 82 10.36 21.88 -11.72
N ALA A 83 10.62 21.62 -10.43
CA ALA A 83 9.72 21.90 -9.32
C ALA A 83 9.31 23.40 -9.25
N PRO A 84 8.01 23.70 -9.07
CA PRO A 84 7.52 25.07 -9.08
C PRO A 84 7.89 25.83 -7.79
N LYS A 85 7.79 27.17 -7.85
CA LYS A 85 7.88 28.02 -6.66
C LYS A 85 6.55 28.03 -5.93
N LEU A 86 6.58 27.79 -4.63
CA LEU A 86 5.40 27.53 -3.80
C LEU A 86 5.06 28.72 -2.88
N SER A 87 5.37 29.95 -3.30
CA SER A 87 5.38 31.13 -2.42
C SER A 87 4.02 31.53 -1.81
N SER A 88 2.91 31.03 -2.38
CA SER A 88 1.55 31.17 -1.86
C SER A 88 1.10 29.98 -0.99
N MET A 89 1.71 28.80 -1.18
CA MET A 89 1.28 27.56 -0.55
C MET A 89 1.61 27.56 0.94
N SER A 90 0.69 27.03 1.74
CA SER A 90 0.92 26.70 3.15
C SER A 90 0.88 25.18 3.32
N PHE A 91 1.72 24.59 4.17
CA PHE A 91 1.83 23.13 4.20
C PHE A 91 2.11 22.51 5.57
N ALA A 92 1.73 21.24 5.71
CA ALA A 92 2.14 20.36 6.80
C ALA A 92 2.40 18.95 6.25
N VAL A 93 3.28 18.19 6.90
CA VAL A 93 3.62 16.80 6.51
C VAL A 93 3.49 15.88 7.72
N LEU A 94 2.86 14.72 7.54
CA LEU A 94 2.83 13.63 8.51
C LEU A 94 3.49 12.40 7.90
N GLY A 95 4.57 11.94 8.53
CA GLY A 95 5.26 10.72 8.16
C GLY A 95 4.76 9.51 8.94
N LEU A 96 4.68 8.35 8.27
CA LEU A 96 4.58 7.03 8.86
C LEU A 96 5.88 6.27 8.54
N GLY A 97 6.64 5.92 9.57
CA GLY A 97 7.90 5.17 9.45
C GLY A 97 7.99 4.08 10.51
N ASP A 98 9.13 3.39 10.55
CA ASP A 98 9.47 2.42 11.60
C ASP A 98 10.91 2.72 12.05
N SER A 99 11.11 2.99 13.34
CA SER A 99 12.43 3.40 13.87
C SER A 99 13.47 2.28 13.83
N ALA A 100 13.07 1.03 13.57
CA ALA A 100 13.98 -0.08 13.28
C ALA A 100 14.82 0.16 12.00
N TYR A 101 14.39 1.05 11.10
CA TYR A 101 15.11 1.44 9.88
C TYR A 101 16.16 2.54 10.10
N GLY A 102 16.44 2.92 11.35
CA GLY A 102 17.56 3.80 11.70
C GLY A 102 17.49 5.17 11.02
N GLU A 103 18.49 5.50 10.18
CA GLU A 103 18.56 6.80 9.50
C GLU A 103 17.42 7.02 8.49
N SER A 104 16.88 5.92 7.94
CA SER A 104 15.77 5.91 6.98
C SER A 104 14.40 6.14 7.65
N TYR A 105 14.30 6.07 8.98
CA TYR A 105 13.07 6.30 9.74
C TYR A 105 12.39 7.63 9.37
N ASN A 106 11.20 7.63 8.79
CA ASN A 106 10.48 8.83 8.34
C ASN A 106 11.24 9.74 7.35
N LEU A 107 12.24 9.23 6.63
CA LEU A 107 13.05 10.05 5.73
C LEU A 107 12.21 10.77 4.67
N MET A 108 11.17 10.11 4.15
CA MET A 108 10.30 10.68 3.12
C MET A 108 9.54 11.92 3.58
N ALA A 109 9.01 11.89 4.80
CA ALA A 109 8.32 13.03 5.39
C ALA A 109 9.28 14.21 5.64
N ARG A 110 10.50 13.93 6.12
CA ARG A 110 11.56 14.95 6.27
C ARG A 110 11.96 15.58 4.95
N GLN A 111 12.11 14.77 3.89
CA GLN A 111 12.48 15.25 2.57
C GLN A 111 11.41 16.16 1.97
N PHE A 112 10.13 15.73 1.97
CA PHE A 112 9.03 16.58 1.50
C PHE A 112 8.91 17.88 2.31
N ASP A 113 8.94 17.82 3.65
CA ASP A 113 8.85 19.00 4.51
C ASP A 113 9.97 20.02 4.22
N ALA A 114 11.22 19.56 4.19
CA ALA A 114 12.36 20.41 3.89
C ALA A 114 12.30 20.97 2.46
N ARG A 115 11.84 20.18 1.49
CA ARG A 115 11.79 20.59 0.08
C ARG A 115 10.68 21.63 -0.18
N TYR A 116 9.51 21.48 0.42
CA TYR A 116 8.43 22.46 0.27
C TYR A 116 8.85 23.84 0.83
N GLU A 117 9.55 23.88 1.97
CA GLU A 117 10.12 25.12 2.50
C GLU A 117 11.21 25.72 1.59
N GLN A 118 12.12 24.90 1.03
CA GLN A 118 13.12 25.35 0.06
C GLN A 118 12.51 25.96 -1.22
N LEU A 119 11.37 25.44 -1.67
CA LEU A 119 10.61 25.96 -2.81
C LEU A 119 9.76 27.20 -2.46
N GLY A 120 9.76 27.62 -1.19
CA GLY A 120 9.16 28.86 -0.70
C GLY A 120 7.78 28.71 -0.05
N ALA A 121 7.29 27.50 0.16
CA ALA A 121 6.03 27.26 0.87
C ALA A 121 6.19 27.55 2.37
N ARG A 122 5.10 27.97 3.03
CA ARG A 122 5.10 28.24 4.46
C ARG A 122 4.61 27.04 5.26
N ARG A 123 5.51 26.43 6.05
CA ARG A 123 5.15 25.40 7.03
C ARG A 123 4.16 25.97 8.07
N ILE A 124 3.01 25.31 8.27
CA ILE A 124 1.98 25.73 9.25
C ILE A 124 2.04 24.93 10.57
N LEU A 125 2.47 23.68 10.52
CA LEU A 125 2.73 22.82 11.68
C LEU A 125 4.06 22.08 11.43
N LYS A 126 4.83 21.80 12.48
CA LYS A 126 6.03 20.95 12.36
C LYS A 126 5.64 19.59 11.76
N HIS A 127 6.48 19.02 10.91
CA HIS A 127 6.24 17.67 10.42
C HIS A 127 6.10 16.67 11.57
N GLY A 128 5.13 15.77 11.44
CA GLY A 128 4.95 14.64 12.34
C GLY A 128 5.79 13.46 11.87
N GLU A 129 6.33 12.70 12.82
CA GLU A 129 7.05 11.45 12.57
C GLU A 129 6.37 10.37 13.42
N CYS A 130 5.51 9.57 12.81
CA CYS A 130 4.91 8.41 13.46
C CYS A 130 5.84 7.21 13.36
N ASP A 131 5.96 6.43 14.43
CA ASP A 131 6.58 5.11 14.40
C ASP A 131 5.61 4.05 13.84
N PHE A 132 6.02 2.78 13.85
CA PHE A 132 5.30 1.63 13.27
C PHE A 132 3.82 1.57 13.70
N ASP A 133 3.51 2.11 14.87
CA ASP A 133 2.20 2.12 15.51
C ASP A 133 1.67 3.56 15.56
N TYR A 134 1.42 4.02 14.34
CA TYR A 134 1.24 5.41 13.99
C TYR A 134 -0.06 6.01 14.50
N GLU A 135 -1.08 5.22 14.83
CA GLU A 135 -2.45 5.70 14.96
C GLU A 135 -2.62 6.72 16.09
N LEU A 136 -2.01 6.52 17.26
CA LEU A 136 -2.10 7.48 18.37
C LEU A 136 -1.32 8.76 18.07
N ALA A 137 -0.11 8.65 17.54
CA ALA A 137 0.72 9.79 17.17
C ALA A 137 0.08 10.61 16.03
N ALA A 138 -0.52 9.93 15.04
CA ALA A 138 -1.26 10.55 13.96
C ALA A 138 -2.51 11.29 14.47
N GLN A 139 -3.30 10.67 15.35
CA GLN A 139 -4.46 11.34 15.96
C GLN A 139 -4.08 12.57 16.79
N GLN A 140 -2.98 12.50 17.55
CA GLN A 140 -2.44 13.65 18.28
C GLN A 140 -2.00 14.77 17.33
N TRP A 141 -1.26 14.44 16.27
CA TRP A 141 -0.81 15.41 15.28
C TRP A 141 -1.97 16.05 14.50
N ILE A 142 -2.99 15.26 14.12
CA ILE A 142 -4.23 15.76 13.52
C ILE A 142 -4.92 16.73 14.49
N HIS A 143 -5.01 16.39 15.78
CA HIS A 143 -5.60 17.26 16.80
C HIS A 143 -4.84 18.59 16.95
N GLU A 144 -3.51 18.57 16.90
CA GLU A 144 -2.66 19.78 16.90
C GLU A 144 -2.82 20.62 15.62
N LEU A 145 -3.06 19.98 14.47
CA LEU A 145 -3.26 20.65 13.19
C LEU A 145 -4.60 21.39 13.10
N MET A 146 -5.68 20.87 13.72
CA MET A 146 -7.01 21.50 13.66
C MET A 146 -7.07 22.98 14.05
N PRO A 147 -6.55 23.43 15.22
CA PRO A 147 -6.54 24.86 15.58
C PRO A 147 -5.66 25.71 14.65
N VAL A 148 -4.62 25.12 14.04
CA VAL A 148 -3.77 25.79 13.05
C VAL A 148 -4.56 26.05 11.76
N LEU A 149 -5.23 25.03 11.20
CA LEU A 149 -6.07 25.19 10.02
C LEU A 149 -7.20 26.20 10.26
N GLN A 150 -7.81 26.20 11.45
CA GLN A 150 -8.86 27.18 11.79
C GLN A 150 -8.32 28.62 11.81
N LYS A 151 -7.05 28.82 12.18
CA LYS A 151 -6.38 30.12 12.11
C LYS A 151 -6.11 30.51 10.65
N GLU A 152 -5.69 29.57 9.80
CA GLU A 152 -5.49 29.80 8.36
C GLU A 152 -6.78 30.24 7.65
N LEU A 153 -7.93 29.64 8.00
CA LEU A 153 -9.26 30.06 7.51
C LEU A 153 -9.64 31.48 7.97
N ARG A 154 -9.24 31.87 9.19
CA ARG A 154 -9.52 33.22 9.72
C ARG A 154 -8.62 34.28 9.10
N LEU A 155 -7.38 33.92 8.75
CA LEU A 155 -6.44 34.81 8.07
C LEU A 155 -6.91 35.17 6.65
N SER A 156 -7.56 34.25 5.93
CA SER A 156 -8.18 34.56 4.62
C SER A 156 -9.47 35.39 4.73
N GLN A 157 -10.12 35.45 5.90
CA GLN A 157 -11.37 36.19 6.12
C GLN A 157 -11.20 37.62 6.68
N GLY A 158 -9.98 38.13 6.89
CA GLY A 158 -9.83 39.40 7.62
C GLY A 158 -8.57 40.24 7.35
N THR A 159 -8.75 41.37 6.67
CA THR A 159 -8.00 42.62 6.99
C THR A 159 -8.90 43.83 6.69
N PRO A 160 -9.39 44.58 7.70
CA PRO A 160 -10.08 45.84 7.46
C PRO A 160 -9.06 46.93 7.05
N GLN A 161 -9.30 47.61 5.93
CA GLN A 161 -8.44 48.71 5.48
C GLN A 161 -8.50 49.89 6.46
N SER A 162 -7.44 50.09 7.23
CA SER A 162 -7.20 51.35 7.94
C SER A 162 -6.86 52.46 6.93
N LYS A 163 -7.83 53.32 6.58
CA LYS A 163 -7.56 54.57 5.87
C LYS A 163 -7.48 55.73 6.85
N SER A 164 -6.28 56.31 6.98
CA SER A 164 -6.07 57.55 7.73
C SER A 164 -6.17 58.79 6.83
N LYS A 165 -6.59 59.90 7.44
CA LYS A 165 -6.41 61.31 7.04
C LYS A 165 -7.32 61.90 5.94
N ILE A 166 -7.97 62.98 6.37
CA ILE A 166 -8.63 64.04 5.61
C ILE A 166 -7.54 64.96 5.02
N PRO A 167 -7.76 65.62 3.87
CA PRO A 167 -8.01 67.07 3.90
C PRO A 167 -9.33 67.49 3.21
N ALA A 168 -9.71 68.77 3.42
CA ALA A 168 -10.88 69.48 2.88
C ALA A 168 -11.04 69.34 1.34
N ASP A 169 -12.21 69.59 0.72
CA ASP A 169 -13.01 70.81 0.84
C ASP A 169 -14.45 70.67 0.26
N ALA A 170 -15.24 71.75 0.37
CA ALA A 170 -16.55 72.04 -0.25
C ALA A 170 -17.86 71.54 0.43
N ALA A 171 -18.83 72.48 0.48
CA ALA A 171 -20.22 72.36 0.95
C ALA A 171 -21.11 71.60 -0.08
N ASP A 172 -22.40 71.31 0.13
CA ASP A 172 -23.45 72.08 0.82
C ASP A 172 -24.67 71.21 1.21
N ASP A 173 -25.57 71.77 2.05
CA ASP A 173 -26.99 71.43 2.30
C ASP A 173 -27.44 69.94 2.41
N ALA A 174 -27.96 69.51 3.57
CA ALA A 174 -29.40 69.42 3.89
C ALA A 174 -30.21 68.47 2.97
N GLU A 175 -30.97 67.49 3.48
CA GLU A 175 -32.13 67.70 4.35
C GLU A 175 -32.48 66.45 5.20
N VAL A 176 -33.31 66.62 6.23
CA VAL A 176 -33.74 65.60 7.19
C VAL A 176 -35.07 64.97 6.78
N THR A 177 -35.26 63.64 6.98
CA THR A 177 -36.51 63.09 7.55
C THR A 177 -36.38 61.63 7.99
N GLU A 178 -36.82 61.34 9.23
CA GLU A 178 -36.91 60.01 9.82
C GLU A 178 -38.28 59.34 9.56
N ALA A 179 -38.44 58.13 10.12
CA ALA A 179 -39.70 57.45 10.48
C ALA A 179 -40.51 56.77 9.34
N SER A 180 -41.17 55.62 9.57
CA SER A 180 -41.12 54.65 10.69
C SER A 180 -41.75 53.32 10.24
N ALA A 181 -41.48 52.22 10.96
CA ALA A 181 -42.26 50.98 10.87
C ALA A 181 -43.67 51.17 11.49
N PRO A 182 -44.62 50.23 11.30
CA PRO A 182 -44.71 49.11 12.26
C PRO A 182 -45.15 47.75 11.63
N ALA A 183 -45.37 46.75 12.48
CA ALA A 183 -45.48 45.32 12.15
C ALA A 183 -46.84 44.68 12.54
N GLN A 184 -46.87 43.33 12.52
CA GLN A 184 -47.88 42.37 13.03
C GLN A 184 -48.96 41.89 12.03
N ASP A 185 -49.56 40.68 12.11
CA ASP A 185 -49.21 39.29 12.51
C ASP A 185 -50.45 38.40 12.14
N PRO A 186 -50.80 37.19 12.66
CA PRO A 186 -51.03 36.02 11.78
C PRO A 186 -52.40 35.30 11.92
N SER A 187 -52.71 34.33 11.03
CA SER A 187 -53.74 33.29 11.28
C SER A 187 -53.75 32.09 10.30
N GLN A 188 -53.91 30.87 10.84
CA GLN A 188 -54.35 29.60 10.19
C GLN A 188 -55.91 29.41 10.38
N PRO A 189 -56.63 28.26 10.14
CA PRO A 189 -56.25 26.86 9.81
C PRO A 189 -57.20 26.06 8.85
N ASP A 190 -57.16 24.71 8.96
CA ASP A 190 -58.11 23.64 8.53
C ASP A 190 -58.12 23.12 7.08
N ALA A 191 -58.50 21.85 6.74
CA ALA A 191 -58.55 20.55 7.46
C ALA A 191 -58.95 19.36 6.51
N GLN A 192 -58.92 18.12 7.04
CA GLN A 192 -59.69 16.90 6.65
C GLN A 192 -59.08 15.78 5.75
N GLN A 193 -59.62 14.57 5.95
CA GLN A 193 -59.09 13.23 5.63
C GLN A 193 -59.92 12.48 4.56
N ARG A 194 -59.42 11.37 3.98
CA ARG A 194 -60.16 10.08 3.85
C ARG A 194 -59.32 8.89 3.33
N THR A 195 -59.76 7.71 3.75
CA THR A 195 -59.21 6.33 3.75
C THR A 195 -59.30 5.49 2.44
N ALA A 196 -58.27 4.66 2.16
CA ALA A 196 -58.25 3.22 1.74
C ALA A 196 -59.11 2.69 0.53
N THR A 197 -59.00 1.44 -0.01
CA THR A 197 -58.33 0.17 0.42
C THR A 197 -57.85 -0.72 -0.79
N ALA A 198 -57.30 -1.90 -0.50
CA ALA A 198 -56.60 -2.92 -1.34
C ALA A 198 -57.43 -3.89 -2.23
N MET A 199 -56.77 -4.62 -3.18
CA MET A 199 -56.62 -6.12 -3.25
C MET A 199 -56.44 -6.76 -4.68
N HIS A 200 -55.62 -7.84 -4.73
CA HIS A 200 -55.47 -8.98 -5.73
C HIS A 200 -55.29 -8.68 -7.25
N ASP A 201 -54.47 -9.33 -8.10
CA ASP A 201 -53.71 -10.61 -8.20
C ASP A 201 -54.23 -11.49 -9.37
N SER A 202 -53.40 -11.75 -10.41
CA SER A 202 -53.31 -13.02 -11.19
C SER A 202 -52.44 -12.90 -12.48
N SER A 203 -51.70 -13.97 -12.79
CA SER A 203 -50.76 -14.13 -13.95
C SER A 203 -51.47 -14.49 -15.29
N PRO A 204 -50.83 -14.52 -16.50
CA PRO A 204 -49.87 -15.61 -16.88
C PRO A 204 -48.75 -15.34 -17.95
N VAL A 205 -47.57 -15.97 -17.72
CA VAL A 205 -46.71 -16.78 -18.66
C VAL A 205 -46.10 -16.20 -19.98
N LYS A 206 -44.83 -16.59 -20.26
CA LYS A 206 -43.93 -16.23 -21.40
C LYS A 206 -44.13 -17.15 -22.66
N PRO A 207 -43.53 -16.85 -23.84
CA PRO A 207 -42.19 -17.41 -24.17
C PRO A 207 -41.26 -16.59 -25.12
N ASN A 208 -40.05 -17.11 -25.36
CA ASN A 208 -38.91 -16.60 -26.15
C ASN A 208 -39.17 -16.17 -27.62
N ALA A 209 -38.37 -15.22 -28.15
CA ALA A 209 -37.27 -15.52 -29.11
C ALA A 209 -36.48 -14.29 -29.67
N GLN A 210 -35.15 -14.37 -29.54
CA GLN A 210 -34.06 -13.97 -30.48
C GLN A 210 -33.97 -12.58 -31.17
N ARG A 211 -32.79 -11.97 -30.94
CA ARG A 211 -31.89 -11.23 -31.88
C ARG A 211 -32.35 -9.87 -32.45
N GLY A 212 -31.66 -8.82 -31.98
CA GLY A 212 -31.46 -7.56 -32.68
C GLY A 212 -30.20 -6.85 -32.16
N ILE A 213 -29.10 -6.91 -32.92
CA ILE A 213 -27.86 -6.17 -32.61
C ILE A 213 -28.09 -4.70 -32.97
N THR A 214 -27.82 -3.77 -32.05
CA THR A 214 -27.54 -2.37 -32.39
C THR A 214 -26.36 -1.86 -31.56
N GLN A 215 -25.47 -1.10 -32.18
CA GLN A 215 -24.21 -0.63 -31.62
C GLN A 215 -24.32 0.76 -30.99
N ALA A 216 -23.31 1.08 -30.17
CA ALA A 216 -22.70 2.39 -29.99
C ALA A 216 -23.58 3.56 -29.49
N GLY A 217 -23.56 3.77 -28.18
CA GLY A 217 -23.86 5.06 -27.54
C GLY A 217 -22.59 5.65 -26.89
N THR A 218 -21.84 6.44 -27.67
CA THR A 218 -20.80 7.41 -27.26
C THR A 218 -20.11 7.22 -25.89
N THR A 219 -18.85 6.79 -25.91
CA THR A 219 -17.91 6.94 -24.81
C THR A 219 -17.79 8.41 -24.39
N LYS A 220 -18.01 8.70 -23.10
CA LYS A 220 -17.42 9.90 -22.49
C LYS A 220 -15.90 9.73 -22.57
N LYS A 221 -15.18 10.78 -22.95
CA LYS A 221 -13.73 10.82 -22.76
C LYS A 221 -13.47 10.73 -21.26
N ASN A 222 -12.81 9.66 -20.81
CA ASN A 222 -12.24 9.66 -19.47
C ASN A 222 -11.23 10.81 -19.40
N ALA A 223 -11.23 11.53 -18.28
CA ALA A 223 -10.03 12.24 -17.89
C ALA A 223 -8.90 11.21 -17.79
N LYS A 224 -7.68 11.61 -18.18
CA LYS A 224 -6.51 10.91 -17.66
C LYS A 224 -6.50 11.24 -16.16
N SER A 225 -6.56 10.21 -15.32
CA SER A 225 -5.90 10.26 -14.03
C SER A 225 -4.75 9.27 -14.11
N ASN A 226 -3.60 9.61 -13.54
CA ASN A 226 -2.44 8.72 -13.52
C ASN A 226 -2.56 7.59 -12.46
N GLY A 227 -3.70 7.53 -11.76
CA GLY A 227 -3.98 6.61 -10.68
C GLY A 227 -3.92 5.12 -11.02
N PHE A 228 -4.12 4.32 -9.96
CA PHE A 228 -4.26 2.86 -10.04
C PHE A 228 -5.31 2.45 -11.08
N GLN A 229 -4.89 2.19 -12.33
CA GLN A 229 -5.81 1.71 -13.34
C GLN A 229 -6.36 0.36 -12.90
N GLU A 230 -7.63 0.32 -12.51
CA GLU A 230 -8.27 -0.90 -12.06
C GLU A 230 -8.68 -1.76 -13.25
N PHE A 231 -8.22 -3.01 -13.22
CA PHE A 231 -8.58 -4.03 -14.17
C PHE A 231 -9.43 -5.10 -13.48
N GLN A 232 -10.54 -5.47 -14.12
CA GLN A 232 -11.26 -6.70 -13.78
C GLN A 232 -10.57 -7.87 -14.50
N ALA A 233 -9.61 -8.50 -13.82
CA ALA A 233 -8.96 -9.70 -14.31
C ALA A 233 -9.77 -10.95 -13.96
N ILE A 234 -9.63 -12.02 -14.72
CA ILE A 234 -10.31 -13.29 -14.48
C ILE A 234 -9.31 -14.32 -13.96
N LEU A 235 -9.61 -14.94 -12.81
CA LEU A 235 -8.86 -16.10 -12.32
C LEU A 235 -8.98 -17.26 -13.30
N GLU A 236 -7.99 -17.43 -14.18
CA GLU A 236 -8.06 -18.33 -15.33
C GLU A 236 -7.52 -19.72 -14.99
N ALA A 237 -6.38 -19.77 -14.30
CA ALA A 237 -5.73 -21.02 -13.94
C ALA A 237 -5.04 -20.95 -12.58
N ARG A 238 -4.88 -22.12 -11.96
CA ARG A 238 -4.11 -22.33 -10.74
C ARG A 238 -3.41 -23.69 -10.84
N SER A 239 -2.09 -23.70 -10.68
CA SER A 239 -1.30 -24.93 -10.53
C SER A 239 -0.51 -24.89 -9.22
N MET A 240 -0.33 -26.05 -8.58
CA MET A 240 0.52 -26.16 -7.39
C MET A 240 1.95 -26.45 -7.85
N LEU A 241 2.90 -25.67 -7.36
CA LEU A 241 4.33 -25.75 -7.71
C LEU A 241 5.12 -26.62 -6.73
N THR A 242 4.63 -26.75 -5.50
CA THR A 242 5.15 -27.71 -4.52
C THR A 242 4.43 -29.06 -4.62
N SER A 243 5.04 -30.12 -4.10
CA SER A 243 4.36 -31.41 -4.00
C SER A 243 3.18 -31.34 -3.02
N SER A 244 2.21 -32.25 -3.16
CA SER A 244 1.10 -32.39 -2.21
C SER A 244 1.54 -32.83 -0.80
N THR A 245 2.80 -33.26 -0.66
CA THR A 245 3.43 -33.65 0.60
C THR A 245 4.29 -32.55 1.22
N SER A 246 4.53 -31.43 0.54
CA SER A 246 5.24 -30.29 1.13
C SER A 246 4.42 -29.67 2.26
N GLU A 247 5.11 -29.30 3.34
CA GLU A 247 4.56 -28.45 4.40
C GLU A 247 4.17 -27.05 3.92
N LYS A 248 4.72 -26.56 2.79
CA LYS A 248 4.33 -25.29 2.16
C LYS A 248 3.61 -25.54 0.85
N GLN A 249 2.48 -24.88 0.66
CA GLN A 249 1.74 -24.90 -0.61
C GLN A 249 2.08 -23.61 -1.36
N VAL A 250 2.83 -23.73 -2.47
CA VAL A 250 3.10 -22.61 -3.39
C VAL A 250 2.36 -22.87 -4.69
N TYR A 251 1.72 -21.84 -5.24
CA TYR A 251 0.93 -21.94 -6.46
C TYR A 251 1.43 -20.96 -7.53
N SER A 252 1.33 -21.35 -8.79
CA SER A 252 1.22 -20.38 -9.89
C SER A 252 -0.25 -20.04 -10.07
N ILE A 253 -0.57 -18.75 -10.02
CA ILE A 253 -1.93 -18.21 -10.20
C ILE A 253 -1.94 -17.35 -11.46
N ARG A 254 -2.79 -17.69 -12.44
CA ARG A 254 -2.94 -16.94 -13.68
C ARG A 254 -4.19 -16.08 -13.66
N LEU A 255 -4.00 -14.77 -13.82
CA LEU A 255 -5.08 -13.80 -13.95
C LEU A 255 -5.09 -13.25 -15.38
N ARG A 256 -6.13 -13.59 -16.16
CA ARG A 256 -6.30 -13.07 -17.51
C ARG A 256 -6.78 -11.62 -17.46
N LEU A 257 -6.05 -10.74 -18.12
CA LEU A 257 -6.30 -9.30 -18.19
C LEU A 257 -7.50 -8.99 -19.11
N PRO A 258 -8.15 -7.82 -18.95
CA PRO A 258 -9.28 -7.43 -19.79
C PRO A 258 -8.88 -7.06 -21.23
N SER A 259 -7.62 -6.67 -21.46
CA SER A 259 -7.05 -6.42 -22.79
C SER A 259 -5.72 -7.15 -22.98
N MET A 260 -5.48 -7.65 -24.20
CA MET A 260 -4.18 -8.18 -24.64
C MET A 260 -3.09 -7.09 -24.71
N GLU A 261 -3.50 -5.82 -24.83
CA GLU A 261 -2.64 -4.64 -24.91
C GLU A 261 -2.30 -4.04 -23.54
N THR A 262 -2.74 -4.67 -22.44
CA THR A 262 -2.41 -4.22 -21.08
C THR A 262 -0.92 -4.40 -20.84
N ALA A 263 -0.17 -3.29 -20.84
CA ALA A 263 1.27 -3.31 -20.68
C ALA A 263 1.70 -3.54 -19.23
N PHE A 264 2.75 -4.34 -19.06
CA PHE A 264 3.51 -4.51 -17.83
C PHE A 264 4.92 -4.97 -18.22
N LEU A 265 5.92 -4.64 -17.40
CA LEU A 265 7.32 -4.96 -17.59
C LEU A 265 7.79 -5.99 -16.56
N PRO A 266 8.84 -6.79 -16.87
CA PRO A 266 9.47 -7.64 -15.86
C PRO A 266 9.89 -6.83 -14.63
N GLY A 267 9.53 -7.32 -13.44
CA GLY A 267 9.73 -6.62 -12.16
C GLY A 267 8.52 -5.80 -11.69
N ASP A 268 7.50 -5.59 -12.54
CA ASP A 268 6.23 -4.98 -12.11
C ASP A 268 5.53 -5.79 -11.03
N MET A 269 4.74 -5.08 -10.26
CA MET A 269 3.92 -5.63 -9.19
C MET A 269 2.43 -5.48 -9.54
N VAL A 270 1.58 -6.17 -8.79
CA VAL A 270 0.14 -6.06 -8.92
C VAL A 270 -0.51 -6.05 -7.54
N THR A 271 -1.42 -5.10 -7.33
CA THR A 271 -2.33 -5.16 -6.19
C THR A 271 -3.46 -6.12 -6.52
N VAL A 272 -3.79 -7.02 -5.60
CA VAL A 272 -4.93 -7.93 -5.68
C VAL A 272 -5.91 -7.55 -4.59
N GLN A 273 -7.08 -7.04 -4.99
CA GLN A 273 -8.19 -6.83 -4.06
C GLN A 273 -8.82 -8.19 -3.70
N TYR A 274 -9.17 -8.39 -2.43
CA TYR A 274 -9.79 -9.63 -1.96
C TYR A 274 -10.85 -9.33 -0.88
N PRO A 275 -11.93 -10.13 -0.79
CA PRO A 275 -12.82 -10.11 0.34
C PRO A 275 -12.27 -10.97 1.49
N ASN A 276 -12.48 -10.56 2.74
CA ASN A 276 -12.33 -11.47 3.87
C ASN A 276 -13.42 -12.55 3.80
N SER A 277 -13.12 -13.78 4.20
CA SER A 277 -14.09 -14.86 4.19
C SER A 277 -15.17 -14.65 5.26
N SER A 278 -16.41 -15.00 4.95
CA SER A 278 -17.52 -14.91 5.92
C SER A 278 -17.24 -15.73 7.18
N LYS A 279 -16.48 -16.84 7.08
CA LYS A 279 -16.01 -17.62 8.24
C LYS A 279 -15.12 -16.79 9.17
N THR A 280 -14.21 -15.98 8.64
CA THR A 280 -13.33 -15.12 9.44
C THR A 280 -14.10 -13.96 10.07
N VAL A 281 -15.01 -13.31 9.32
CA VAL A 281 -15.90 -12.27 9.85
C VAL A 281 -16.81 -12.84 10.96
N GLU A 282 -17.47 -13.98 10.72
CA GLU A 282 -18.27 -14.66 11.74
C GLU A 282 -17.46 -15.01 12.99
N ARG A 283 -16.22 -15.52 12.82
CA ARG A 283 -15.36 -15.89 13.95
C ARG A 283 -14.99 -14.65 14.77
N LEU A 284 -14.67 -13.53 14.12
CA LEU A 284 -14.38 -12.26 14.78
C LEU A 284 -15.59 -11.76 15.59
N LEU A 285 -16.76 -11.66 14.96
CA LEU A 285 -17.99 -11.18 15.60
C LEU A 285 -18.44 -12.08 16.76
N LYS A 286 -18.32 -13.41 16.62
CA LYS A 286 -18.67 -14.37 17.68
C LYS A 286 -17.78 -14.24 18.91
N ASN A 287 -16.47 -13.95 18.76
CA ASN A 287 -15.58 -13.80 19.91
C ASN A 287 -15.78 -12.44 20.63
N ALA A 288 -16.17 -11.38 19.93
CA ALA A 288 -16.40 -10.07 20.57
C ALA A 288 -17.82 -9.87 21.12
N PHE A 289 -18.84 -10.43 20.46
CA PHE A 289 -20.24 -10.15 20.77
C PHE A 289 -21.05 -11.38 21.22
N ALA A 290 -20.44 -12.57 21.24
CA ALA A 290 -21.05 -13.83 21.69
C ALA A 290 -22.45 -14.07 21.08
N ASP A 291 -23.49 -14.11 21.91
CA ASP A 291 -24.89 -14.32 21.51
C ASP A 291 -25.49 -13.15 20.69
N LYS A 292 -24.88 -11.96 20.77
CA LYS A 292 -25.29 -10.76 20.02
C LYS A 292 -24.62 -10.64 18.65
N ALA A 293 -23.72 -11.55 18.28
CA ALA A 293 -23.02 -11.51 16.99
C ALA A 293 -23.97 -11.51 15.78
N SER A 294 -25.15 -12.14 15.90
CA SER A 294 -26.20 -12.15 14.87
C SER A 294 -27.05 -10.87 14.81
N GLN A 295 -26.87 -9.95 15.76
CA GLN A 295 -27.59 -8.67 15.87
C GLN A 295 -26.73 -7.48 15.38
N VAL A 296 -25.49 -7.74 14.96
CA VAL A 296 -24.59 -6.73 14.39
C VAL A 296 -25.15 -6.25 13.05
N ASP A 297 -25.13 -4.93 12.84
CA ASP A 297 -25.57 -4.27 11.61
C ASP A 297 -24.88 -4.87 10.37
N ALA A 298 -25.67 -5.23 9.36
CA ALA A 298 -25.19 -5.77 8.09
C ALA A 298 -24.14 -4.85 7.44
N ARG A 299 -24.29 -3.52 7.57
CA ARG A 299 -23.28 -2.53 7.12
C ARG A 299 -21.89 -2.82 7.70
N ILE A 300 -21.80 -3.19 8.97
CA ILE A 300 -20.51 -3.46 9.64
C ILE A 300 -19.95 -4.79 9.17
N VAL A 301 -20.81 -5.80 8.98
CA VAL A 301 -20.42 -7.09 8.36
C VAL A 301 -19.84 -6.85 6.96
N ASP A 302 -20.49 -6.03 6.14
CA ASP A 302 -20.07 -5.71 4.78
C ASP A 302 -18.71 -4.98 4.76
N ILE A 303 -18.49 -3.98 5.63
CA ILE A 303 -17.21 -3.26 5.72
C ILE A 303 -16.09 -4.19 6.23
N LEU A 304 -16.35 -5.02 7.25
CA LEU A 304 -15.41 -6.04 7.71
C LEU A 304 -15.09 -7.07 6.61
N GLN A 305 -16.03 -7.36 5.72
CA GLN A 305 -15.81 -8.30 4.61
C GLN A 305 -15.07 -7.66 3.42
N SER A 306 -15.22 -6.35 3.18
CA SER A 306 -14.83 -5.70 1.92
C SER A 306 -13.78 -4.58 2.01
N SER A 307 -13.41 -4.11 3.20
CA SER A 307 -12.51 -2.93 3.31
C SER A 307 -11.51 -2.93 4.46
N LYS A 308 -11.62 -3.85 5.43
CA LYS A 308 -10.73 -3.89 6.61
C LYS A 308 -9.76 -5.07 6.60
N ASP A 309 -8.54 -4.88 7.08
CA ASP A 309 -7.64 -6.00 7.32
C ASP A 309 -7.92 -6.63 8.69
N ILE A 310 -8.66 -7.73 8.68
CA ILE A 310 -8.98 -8.52 9.88
C ILE A 310 -8.14 -9.81 9.98
N SER A 311 -7.10 -9.95 9.14
CA SER A 311 -6.38 -11.21 8.95
C SER A 311 -5.15 -11.36 9.87
N ARG A 312 -4.62 -10.25 10.39
CA ARG A 312 -3.42 -10.20 11.23
C ARG A 312 -3.58 -9.22 12.39
N ASN A 313 -2.95 -9.52 13.52
CA ASN A 313 -2.73 -8.52 14.56
C ASN A 313 -1.53 -7.64 14.20
N THR A 314 -1.52 -6.43 14.74
CA THR A 314 -0.36 -5.54 14.87
C THR A 314 -0.23 -5.12 16.33
N PRO A 315 0.97 -4.77 16.83
CA PRO A 315 1.14 -4.13 18.13
C PRO A 315 0.19 -2.94 18.33
N ALA A 316 0.02 -2.06 17.34
CA ALA A 316 -0.93 -0.93 17.35
C ALA A 316 -2.39 -1.34 17.57
N LEU A 317 -2.83 -2.43 16.95
CA LEU A 317 -4.19 -2.94 17.13
C LEU A 317 -4.37 -3.45 18.56
N ILE A 318 -3.37 -4.15 19.10
CA ILE A 318 -3.38 -4.66 20.47
C ILE A 318 -3.34 -3.50 21.48
N GLU A 319 -2.46 -2.51 21.30
CA GLU A 319 -2.36 -1.32 22.16
C GLU A 319 -3.68 -0.55 22.14
N ARG A 320 -4.25 -0.26 20.95
CA ARG A 320 -5.57 0.36 20.83
C ARG A 320 -6.67 -0.48 21.48
N TYR A 321 -6.56 -1.80 21.53
CA TYR A 321 -7.55 -2.64 22.22
C TYR A 321 -7.49 -2.49 23.75
N THR A 322 -6.34 -2.13 24.34
CA THR A 322 -6.20 -1.95 25.80
C THR A 322 -7.10 -0.85 26.37
N GLN A 323 -7.53 0.13 25.57
CA GLN A 323 -8.50 1.15 26.00
C GLN A 323 -9.86 0.55 26.41
N TYR A 324 -10.21 -0.61 25.83
CA TYR A 324 -11.42 -1.39 26.15
C TYR A 324 -11.11 -2.53 27.13
N ALA A 325 -9.89 -3.07 27.09
CA ALA A 325 -9.39 -4.16 27.95
C ALA A 325 -8.22 -3.71 28.85
N PRO A 326 -8.43 -2.79 29.83
CA PRO A 326 -7.35 -2.25 30.66
C PRO A 326 -6.75 -3.27 31.64
N GLU A 327 -7.44 -4.39 31.91
CA GLU A 327 -6.94 -5.51 32.71
C GLU A 327 -6.07 -6.50 31.90
N SER A 328 -5.88 -6.25 30.60
CA SER A 328 -4.97 -7.06 29.78
C SER A 328 -3.50 -6.83 30.18
N PRO A 329 -2.60 -7.82 30.03
CA PRO A 329 -1.17 -7.66 30.33
C PRO A 329 -0.44 -6.71 29.37
N PHE A 330 -1.17 -6.11 28.44
CA PHE A 330 -0.71 -5.17 27.43
C PHE A 330 -0.92 -3.71 27.83
N ALA A 331 -1.73 -3.44 28.85
CA ALA A 331 -2.06 -2.07 29.26
C ALA A 331 -0.79 -1.28 29.66
N GLY A 332 -0.56 -0.15 28.99
CA GLY A 332 0.63 0.68 29.21
C GLY A 332 1.91 0.16 28.56
N LEU A 333 1.88 -0.95 27.81
CA LEU A 333 3.00 -1.32 26.94
C LEU A 333 2.99 -0.42 25.71
N GLN A 334 4.15 0.14 25.38
CA GLN A 334 4.40 0.74 24.07
C GLN A 334 4.61 -0.36 23.04
N THR A 335 4.42 -0.02 21.78
CA THR A 335 4.26 -0.98 20.69
C THR A 335 5.56 -1.59 20.17
N ASP A 336 6.68 -0.90 20.43
CA ASP A 336 8.04 -1.41 20.36
C ASP A 336 8.34 -2.51 21.40
N ASN A 337 7.38 -2.84 22.27
CA ASN A 337 7.53 -3.90 23.26
C ASN A 337 7.48 -5.29 22.61
N GLN A 338 8.44 -6.13 22.97
CA GLN A 338 8.55 -7.48 22.43
C GLN A 338 7.31 -8.34 22.72
N VAL A 339 6.63 -8.16 23.86
CA VAL A 339 5.43 -8.93 24.22
C VAL A 339 4.28 -8.65 23.24
N LEU A 340 4.14 -7.41 22.79
CA LEU A 340 3.14 -7.04 21.78
C LEU A 340 3.49 -7.61 20.39
N ARG A 341 4.76 -7.53 19.98
CA ARG A 341 5.24 -8.17 18.74
C ARG A 341 5.02 -9.68 18.75
N ASP A 342 5.40 -10.36 19.82
CA ASP A 342 5.26 -11.81 19.97
C ASP A 342 3.79 -12.22 19.92
N TYR A 343 2.89 -11.51 20.61
CA TYR A 343 1.45 -11.78 20.54
C TYR A 343 0.90 -11.50 19.14
N ALA A 344 1.27 -10.37 18.51
CA ALA A 344 0.81 -10.02 17.16
C ALA A 344 1.22 -11.03 16.08
N GLN A 345 2.42 -11.63 16.22
CA GLN A 345 2.93 -12.64 15.29
C GLN A 345 2.31 -14.03 15.51
N THR A 346 1.88 -14.35 16.74
CA THR A 346 1.44 -15.71 17.12
C THR A 346 -0.08 -15.86 17.25
N HIS A 347 -0.83 -14.77 17.44
CA HIS A 347 -2.27 -14.79 17.68
C HIS A 347 -3.04 -14.07 16.56
N PRO A 348 -4.13 -14.65 16.03
CA PRO A 348 -5.03 -13.99 15.08
C PRO A 348 -5.92 -12.94 15.78
N PRO A 349 -6.48 -11.93 15.07
CA PRO A 349 -7.22 -10.83 15.71
C PRO A 349 -8.40 -11.22 16.60
N TYR A 350 -9.15 -12.26 16.24
CA TYR A 350 -10.27 -12.72 17.09
C TYR A 350 -9.82 -13.21 18.48
N ALA A 351 -8.54 -13.59 18.64
CA ALA A 351 -8.01 -14.07 19.91
C ALA A 351 -7.92 -12.95 20.97
N LEU A 352 -7.79 -11.67 20.59
CA LEU A 352 -7.82 -10.56 21.54
C LEU A 352 -9.14 -10.52 22.31
N PHE A 353 -10.25 -10.59 21.58
CA PHE A 353 -11.60 -10.60 22.15
C PHE A 353 -11.89 -11.89 22.94
N GLN A 354 -11.23 -13.01 22.57
CA GLN A 354 -11.35 -14.28 23.27
C GLN A 354 -10.57 -14.31 24.59
N ASP A 355 -9.36 -13.76 24.59
CA ASP A 355 -8.41 -13.86 25.69
C ASP A 355 -8.58 -12.73 26.70
N PHE A 356 -9.02 -11.55 26.24
CA PHE A 356 -9.25 -10.36 27.06
C PHE A 356 -10.64 -9.75 26.77
N PRO A 357 -11.76 -10.43 27.11
CA PRO A 357 -13.10 -9.97 26.77
C PRO A 357 -13.42 -8.58 27.34
N ALA A 358 -13.90 -7.68 26.48
CA ALA A 358 -14.18 -6.29 26.81
C ALA A 358 -15.56 -5.83 26.31
N GLN A 359 -16.13 -4.79 26.93
CA GLN A 359 -17.32 -4.12 26.41
C GLN A 359 -16.90 -3.11 25.33
N ILE A 360 -17.10 -3.51 24.07
CA ILE A 360 -16.85 -2.70 22.88
C ILE A 360 -18.11 -2.66 22.01
N THR A 361 -18.36 -1.56 21.30
CA THR A 361 -19.45 -1.50 20.30
C THR A 361 -18.99 -2.02 18.94
N PRO A 362 -19.91 -2.41 18.04
CA PRO A 362 -19.55 -2.79 16.67
C PRO A 362 -18.76 -1.73 15.89
N ASP A 363 -19.11 -0.45 15.99
CA ASP A 363 -18.34 0.63 15.33
C ASP A 363 -16.98 0.88 16.00
N GLN A 364 -16.86 0.72 17.32
CA GLN A 364 -15.57 0.77 18.03
C GLN A 364 -14.65 -0.40 17.63
N MET A 365 -15.20 -1.61 17.47
CA MET A 365 -14.46 -2.74 16.88
C MET A 365 -13.97 -2.39 15.47
N LEU A 366 -14.84 -1.83 14.63
CA LEU A 366 -14.52 -1.52 13.24
C LEU A 366 -13.33 -0.53 13.14
N ALA A 367 -13.24 0.42 14.08
CA ALA A 367 -12.15 1.39 14.19
C ALA A 367 -10.80 0.80 14.66
N LEU A 368 -10.76 -0.43 15.20
CA LEU A 368 -9.49 -1.11 15.51
C LEU A 368 -8.73 -1.57 14.26
N PHE A 369 -9.44 -1.79 13.14
CA PHE A 369 -8.87 -2.37 11.93
C PHE A 369 -8.51 -1.30 10.89
N THR A 370 -7.34 -1.45 10.26
CA THR A 370 -6.88 -0.56 9.19
C THR A 370 -7.69 -0.77 7.90
N SER A 371 -7.86 0.30 7.13
CA SER A 371 -8.53 0.26 5.82
C SER A 371 -7.59 -0.33 4.76
N SER A 372 -7.55 -1.65 4.63
CA SER A 372 -6.81 -2.32 3.55
C SER A 372 -7.37 -3.71 3.23
N ASN A 373 -7.77 -3.91 1.98
CA ASN A 373 -8.14 -5.21 1.43
C ASN A 373 -7.42 -5.52 0.11
N ARG A 374 -6.22 -4.96 -0.08
CA ARG A 374 -5.31 -5.24 -1.20
C ARG A 374 -4.03 -5.88 -0.69
N ARG A 375 -3.49 -6.87 -1.43
CA ARG A 375 -2.13 -7.39 -1.24
C ARG A 375 -1.32 -7.18 -2.52
N LEU A 376 -0.06 -6.84 -2.35
CA LEU A 376 0.91 -6.68 -3.42
C LEU A 376 1.57 -8.03 -3.74
N TYR A 377 1.78 -8.30 -5.03
CA TYR A 377 2.53 -9.46 -5.52
C TYR A 377 3.41 -9.04 -6.70
N SER A 378 4.65 -9.53 -6.78
CA SER A 378 5.46 -9.40 -8.00
C SER A 378 4.86 -10.25 -9.12
N ILE A 379 4.82 -9.69 -10.33
CA ILE A 379 4.41 -10.43 -11.54
C ILE A 379 5.53 -11.40 -11.94
N SER A 380 5.16 -12.64 -12.24
CA SER A 380 6.10 -13.77 -12.44
C SER A 380 6.23 -14.26 -13.88
N ASN A 381 5.70 -13.51 -14.85
CA ASN A 381 5.90 -13.74 -16.28
C ASN A 381 6.30 -12.45 -16.99
N ALA A 382 6.92 -12.56 -18.16
CA ALA A 382 7.17 -11.43 -19.05
C ALA A 382 6.04 -11.27 -20.08
N ALA A 383 5.56 -10.04 -20.29
CA ALA A 383 4.53 -9.73 -21.29
C ALA A 383 4.98 -10.05 -22.73
N SER A 384 6.29 -9.93 -22.98
CA SER A 384 6.99 -10.27 -24.22
C SER A 384 6.90 -11.76 -24.60
N VAL A 385 6.90 -12.65 -23.59
CA VAL A 385 6.75 -14.11 -23.75
C VAL A 385 5.29 -14.54 -23.70
N SER A 386 4.44 -13.83 -22.97
CA SER A 386 3.01 -14.13 -22.85
C SER A 386 2.19 -12.89 -22.48
N SER A 387 1.43 -12.40 -23.46
CA SER A 387 0.51 -11.27 -23.29
C SER A 387 -0.90 -11.72 -22.91
N GLY A 388 -1.72 -10.76 -22.43
CA GLY A 388 -3.12 -10.99 -22.05
C GLY A 388 -3.33 -11.64 -20.68
N TYR A 389 -2.29 -12.06 -19.98
CA TYR A 389 -2.39 -12.53 -18.60
C TYR A 389 -1.14 -12.17 -17.79
N ILE A 390 -1.33 -12.10 -16.47
CA ILE A 390 -0.23 -12.11 -15.49
C ILE A 390 -0.26 -13.43 -14.70
N GLU A 391 0.92 -13.90 -14.30
CA GLU A 391 1.10 -15.02 -13.37
C GLU A 391 1.70 -14.54 -12.06
N LEU A 392 1.25 -15.10 -10.94
CA LEU A 392 1.74 -14.80 -9.60
C LEU A 392 2.27 -16.08 -8.93
N THR A 393 3.42 -16.01 -8.25
CA THR A 393 3.93 -17.10 -7.41
C THR A 393 3.44 -16.91 -5.98
N VAL A 394 2.37 -17.60 -5.59
CA VAL A 394 1.67 -17.37 -4.31
C VAL A 394 1.95 -18.50 -3.32
N THR A 395 2.73 -18.20 -2.27
CA THR A 395 2.81 -19.05 -1.08
C THR A 395 1.51 -18.92 -0.28
N LYS A 396 0.77 -20.01 -0.09
CA LYS A 396 -0.44 -20.02 0.73
C LYS A 396 -0.08 -19.85 2.20
N VAL A 397 -0.53 -18.75 2.80
CA VAL A 397 -0.36 -18.49 4.22
C VAL A 397 -1.40 -19.29 4.99
N GLN A 398 -0.94 -20.19 5.84
CA GLN A 398 -1.78 -20.95 6.78
C GLN A 398 -0.97 -21.38 8.00
N PHE A 399 -1.60 -21.35 9.17
CA PHE A 399 -0.99 -21.81 10.42
C PHE A 399 -2.02 -22.43 11.36
N GLY A 400 -1.55 -23.32 12.24
CA GLY A 400 -2.36 -23.83 13.34
C GLY A 400 -2.35 -22.83 14.50
N PHE A 401 -3.52 -22.47 15.01
CA PHE A 401 -3.67 -21.70 16.23
C PHE A 401 -4.72 -22.38 17.12
N ARG A 402 -4.31 -22.81 18.31
CA ARG A 402 -5.11 -23.70 19.16
C ARG A 402 -5.55 -24.94 18.35
N ASN A 403 -6.83 -25.32 18.41
CA ASN A 403 -7.39 -26.42 17.63
C ASN A 403 -7.97 -25.97 16.27
N GLU A 404 -7.57 -24.81 15.76
CA GLU A 404 -8.10 -24.22 14.53
C GLU A 404 -7.00 -23.95 13.49
N HIS A 405 -7.40 -23.97 12.21
CA HIS A 405 -6.57 -23.51 11.11
C HIS A 405 -6.94 -22.07 10.76
N ILE A 406 -5.92 -21.21 10.72
CA ILE A 406 -5.98 -19.83 10.27
C ILE A 406 -5.33 -19.76 8.90
N VAL A 407 -5.87 -18.91 8.02
CA VAL A 407 -5.41 -18.72 6.64
C VAL A 407 -5.22 -17.24 6.35
N GLY A 408 -4.25 -16.88 5.52
CA GLY A 408 -4.10 -15.51 5.02
C GLY A 408 -5.13 -15.26 3.92
N GLU A 409 -6.10 -14.37 4.19
CA GLU A 409 -7.33 -14.18 3.40
C GLU A 409 -7.08 -14.04 1.89
N CYS A 410 -6.18 -13.15 1.45
CA CYS A 410 -5.87 -12.99 0.03
C CYS A 410 -5.28 -14.25 -0.62
N THR A 411 -4.31 -14.89 0.05
CA THR A 411 -3.71 -16.13 -0.48
C THR A 411 -4.75 -17.27 -0.52
N ASN A 412 -5.65 -17.32 0.46
CA ASN A 412 -6.75 -18.28 0.49
C ASN A 412 -7.79 -18.00 -0.61
N TYR A 413 -8.09 -16.73 -0.89
CA TYR A 413 -8.95 -16.31 -1.99
C TYR A 413 -8.40 -16.78 -3.34
N LEU A 414 -7.14 -16.43 -3.68
CA LEU A 414 -6.49 -16.89 -4.92
C LEU A 414 -6.39 -18.42 -5.02
N THR A 415 -6.13 -19.12 -3.90
CA THR A 415 -5.94 -20.58 -3.87
C THR A 415 -7.22 -21.39 -3.71
N SER A 416 -8.38 -20.77 -3.44
CA SER A 416 -9.66 -21.47 -3.20
C SER A 416 -10.84 -20.97 -4.03
N ALA A 417 -10.79 -19.75 -4.57
CA ALA A 417 -11.87 -19.24 -5.42
C ALA A 417 -12.07 -20.12 -6.67
N PRO A 418 -13.31 -20.21 -7.20
CA PRO A 418 -13.59 -20.86 -8.47
C PRO A 418 -12.82 -20.19 -9.62
N LEU A 419 -12.36 -20.98 -10.58
CA LEU A 419 -11.88 -20.43 -11.85
C LEU A 419 -13.03 -19.70 -12.56
N GLY A 420 -12.72 -18.61 -13.24
CA GLY A 420 -13.70 -17.67 -13.80
C GLY A 420 -14.11 -16.55 -12.85
N THR A 421 -13.67 -16.56 -11.58
CA THR A 421 -13.93 -15.45 -10.64
C THR A 421 -13.27 -14.15 -11.12
N PRO A 422 -14.01 -13.03 -11.24
CA PRO A 422 -13.43 -11.70 -11.43
C PRO A 422 -12.69 -11.24 -10.18
N ILE A 423 -11.52 -10.65 -10.39
CA ILE A 423 -10.63 -10.12 -9.36
C ILE A 423 -10.23 -8.71 -9.79
N THR A 424 -10.54 -7.72 -8.95
CA THR A 424 -10.02 -6.36 -9.13
C THR A 424 -8.53 -6.36 -8.87
N ILE A 425 -7.76 -5.89 -9.85
CA ILE A 425 -6.31 -5.70 -9.73
C ILE A 425 -5.90 -4.32 -10.21
N SER A 426 -4.72 -3.87 -9.80
CA SER A 426 -4.05 -2.69 -10.39
C SER A 426 -2.56 -3.02 -10.57
N ILE A 427 -2.03 -2.82 -11.76
CA ILE A 427 -0.61 -3.09 -12.10
C ILE A 427 0.23 -1.87 -11.72
N LEU A 428 1.38 -2.12 -11.07
CA LEU A 428 2.30 -1.10 -10.54
C LEU A 428 3.65 -1.19 -11.24
N ALA A 429 4.04 -0.08 -11.86
CA ALA A 429 5.22 0.06 -12.68
C ALA A 429 6.52 0.23 -11.84
N ASN A 430 7.03 -0.83 -11.21
CA ASN A 430 8.19 -0.75 -10.30
C ASN A 430 9.48 -0.31 -11.01
N LYS A 431 9.80 0.99 -11.00
CA LYS A 431 10.98 1.57 -11.67
C LYS A 431 12.31 1.14 -11.04
N ARG A 432 12.30 0.79 -9.75
CA ARG A 432 13.49 0.43 -8.95
C ARG A 432 13.84 -1.04 -9.00
N PHE A 433 12.95 -1.88 -9.55
CA PHE A 433 13.18 -3.31 -9.76
C PHE A 433 13.07 -3.67 -11.23
N ARG A 434 14.17 -3.47 -11.97
CA ARG A 434 14.22 -3.55 -13.44
C ARG A 434 15.48 -4.23 -13.93
N LEU A 435 15.33 -5.02 -15.00
CA LEU A 435 16.48 -5.46 -15.80
C LEU A 435 17.31 -4.25 -16.28
N PRO A 436 18.63 -4.39 -16.45
CA PRO A 436 19.48 -3.30 -16.91
C PRO A 436 19.12 -2.89 -18.35
N GLU A 437 19.21 -1.59 -18.67
CA GLU A 437 18.99 -1.10 -20.04
C GLU A 437 19.94 -1.77 -21.06
N GLN A 438 21.17 -2.04 -20.64
CA GLN A 438 22.16 -2.77 -21.43
C GLN A 438 21.99 -4.27 -21.22
N GLN A 439 21.38 -4.96 -22.19
CA GLN A 439 21.12 -6.40 -22.15
C GLN A 439 22.39 -7.24 -21.92
N SER A 440 23.55 -6.76 -22.35
CA SER A 440 24.86 -7.39 -22.12
C SER A 440 25.32 -7.39 -20.66
N SER A 441 24.62 -6.69 -19.76
CA SER A 441 24.98 -6.64 -18.33
C SER A 441 24.70 -7.96 -17.63
N ASP A 442 25.62 -8.38 -16.78
CA ASP A 442 25.43 -9.56 -15.92
C ASP A 442 24.41 -9.25 -14.81
N ILE A 443 23.64 -10.26 -14.38
CA ILE A 443 22.77 -10.14 -13.21
C ILE A 443 22.91 -11.32 -12.24
N ILE A 444 22.77 -11.00 -10.96
CA ILE A 444 22.75 -11.92 -9.84
C ILE A 444 21.40 -11.75 -9.14
N MET A 445 20.62 -12.82 -9.03
CA MET A 445 19.25 -12.80 -8.50
C MET A 445 19.20 -13.65 -7.25
N VAL A 446 18.80 -13.06 -6.11
CA VAL A 446 18.85 -13.69 -4.80
C VAL A 446 17.45 -13.68 -4.18
N GLY A 447 16.92 -14.85 -3.81
CA GLY A 447 15.54 -14.91 -3.28
C GLY A 447 15.16 -16.17 -2.51
N LEU A 448 14.06 -16.09 -1.77
CA LEU A 448 13.55 -17.17 -0.91
C LEU A 448 12.15 -17.61 -1.33
N GLY A 449 11.98 -18.89 -1.67
CA GLY A 449 10.69 -19.48 -2.06
C GLY A 449 9.98 -18.69 -3.16
N SER A 450 8.78 -18.18 -2.87
CA SER A 450 7.97 -17.42 -3.83
C SER A 450 8.61 -16.11 -4.33
N ALA A 451 9.67 -15.62 -3.70
CA ALA A 451 10.44 -14.49 -4.20
C ALA A 451 11.24 -14.80 -5.50
N ILE A 452 11.15 -16.02 -6.03
CA ILE A 452 11.55 -16.33 -7.41
C ILE A 452 10.64 -15.66 -8.46
N ALA A 453 9.47 -15.12 -8.06
CA ALA A 453 8.49 -14.51 -8.95
C ALA A 453 9.10 -13.52 -9.98
N PRO A 454 9.69 -12.37 -9.59
CA PRO A 454 10.20 -11.41 -10.58
C PRO A 454 11.38 -11.99 -11.39
N TYR A 455 12.18 -12.89 -10.80
CA TYR A 455 13.30 -13.55 -11.49
C TYR A 455 12.85 -14.49 -12.60
N ARG A 456 11.68 -15.11 -12.47
CA ARG A 456 11.06 -15.87 -13.57
C ARG A 456 10.69 -14.94 -14.74
N ALA A 457 10.13 -13.76 -14.46
CA ALA A 457 9.87 -12.76 -15.49
C ALA A 457 11.17 -12.25 -16.14
N PHE A 458 12.22 -11.99 -15.35
CA PHE A 458 13.54 -11.58 -15.86
C PHE A 458 14.17 -12.65 -16.76
N LEU A 459 14.17 -13.91 -16.35
CA LEU A 459 14.70 -15.02 -17.14
C LEU A 459 13.88 -15.29 -18.41
N GLN A 460 12.56 -15.08 -18.37
CA GLN A 460 11.70 -15.12 -19.55
C GLN A 460 12.07 -14.04 -20.57
N GLU A 461 12.25 -12.79 -20.14
CA GLU A 461 12.68 -11.70 -21.01
C GLU A 461 14.06 -11.97 -21.62
N ARG A 462 15.05 -12.33 -20.78
CA ARG A 462 16.43 -12.57 -21.25
C ARG A 462 16.58 -13.80 -22.13
N ALA A 463 15.70 -14.79 -22.00
CA ALA A 463 15.65 -15.93 -22.91
C ALA A 463 15.27 -15.56 -24.36
N LEU A 464 14.54 -14.45 -24.57
CA LEU A 464 14.27 -13.92 -25.91
C LEU A 464 15.53 -13.35 -26.57
N HIS A 465 16.49 -12.91 -25.75
CA HIS A 465 17.77 -12.32 -26.15
C HIS A 465 18.95 -13.24 -25.83
N ALA A 466 18.75 -14.56 -25.89
CA ALA A 466 19.78 -15.56 -25.60
C ALA A 466 20.98 -15.41 -26.55
N GLY A 467 22.18 -15.23 -25.99
CA GLY A 467 23.42 -14.98 -26.74
C GLY A 467 23.77 -13.49 -26.94
N GLU A 468 22.82 -12.57 -26.74
CA GLU A 468 23.05 -11.12 -26.67
C GLU A 468 22.99 -10.60 -25.21
N SER A 469 22.23 -11.31 -24.38
CA SER A 469 22.23 -11.15 -22.92
C SER A 469 23.61 -11.44 -22.31
N GLY A 470 24.00 -10.65 -21.31
CA GLY A 470 25.02 -11.02 -20.33
C GLY A 470 24.63 -12.26 -19.49
N ARG A 471 25.48 -12.62 -18.55
CA ARG A 471 25.35 -13.82 -17.71
C ARG A 471 24.24 -13.66 -16.67
N ASN A 472 23.48 -14.72 -16.42
CA ASN A 472 22.47 -14.77 -15.35
C ASN A 472 22.85 -15.78 -14.28
N TRP A 473 22.83 -15.35 -13.03
CA TRP A 473 23.03 -16.21 -11.88
C TRP A 473 21.82 -16.13 -10.95
N LEU A 474 21.19 -17.27 -10.68
CA LEU A 474 20.09 -17.38 -9.72
C LEU A 474 20.56 -18.11 -8.46
N ILE A 475 20.37 -17.48 -7.30
CA ILE A 475 20.59 -18.05 -5.96
C ILE A 475 19.24 -18.09 -5.25
N VAL A 476 18.68 -19.29 -5.03
CA VAL A 476 17.35 -19.43 -4.40
C VAL A 476 17.35 -20.35 -3.19
N GLY A 477 16.56 -20.01 -2.18
CA GLY A 477 16.38 -20.83 -0.97
C GLY A 477 15.05 -21.54 -0.96
N ASN A 478 15.10 -22.87 -0.93
CA ASN A 478 13.94 -23.76 -0.84
C ASN A 478 14.09 -24.73 0.35
N ARG A 479 13.10 -25.60 0.54
CA ARG A 479 13.11 -26.57 1.65
C ARG A 479 13.71 -27.90 1.23
N ASN A 480 13.14 -28.55 0.23
CA ASN A 480 13.53 -29.89 -0.22
C ASN A 480 13.44 -30.03 -1.75
N PRO A 481 14.42 -30.68 -2.42
CA PRO A 481 14.48 -30.78 -3.89
C PRO A 481 13.39 -31.64 -4.52
N GLU A 482 12.75 -32.54 -3.77
CA GLU A 482 11.66 -33.39 -4.24
C GLU A 482 10.27 -32.75 -4.05
N GLN A 483 10.19 -31.72 -3.19
CA GLN A 483 8.91 -31.18 -2.71
C GLN A 483 8.73 -29.68 -3.00
N ASP A 484 9.83 -28.92 -3.10
CA ASP A 484 9.85 -27.46 -3.12
C ASP A 484 10.75 -26.86 -4.21
N TYR A 485 11.08 -27.62 -5.24
CA TYR A 485 11.84 -27.11 -6.40
C TYR A 485 10.90 -26.35 -7.35
N LEU A 486 10.58 -25.10 -6.97
CA LEU A 486 9.71 -24.21 -7.74
C LEU A 486 10.25 -24.01 -9.16
N TYR A 487 9.37 -24.15 -10.17
CA TYR A 487 9.68 -23.97 -11.60
C TYR A 487 10.84 -24.84 -12.13
N ARG A 488 11.11 -26.00 -11.51
CA ARG A 488 12.18 -26.94 -11.86
C ARG A 488 12.46 -27.07 -13.36
N ASP A 489 11.48 -27.56 -14.12
CA ASP A 489 11.65 -27.87 -15.56
C ASP A 489 11.99 -26.63 -16.40
N GLU A 490 11.53 -25.45 -15.96
CA GLU A 490 11.82 -24.16 -16.60
C GLU A 490 13.25 -23.68 -16.30
N LEU A 491 13.71 -23.85 -15.05
CA LEU A 491 15.05 -23.49 -14.59
C LEU A 491 16.14 -24.45 -15.12
N GLU A 492 15.90 -25.76 -15.07
CA GLU A 492 16.81 -26.78 -15.62
C GLU A 492 17.00 -26.56 -17.13
N ARG A 493 15.91 -26.29 -17.87
CA ARG A 493 15.97 -25.89 -19.29
C ARG A 493 16.75 -24.59 -19.51
N TYR A 494 16.60 -23.58 -18.66
CA TYR A 494 17.37 -22.33 -18.81
C TYR A 494 18.86 -22.52 -18.57
N LEU A 495 19.26 -23.45 -17.68
CA LEU A 495 20.65 -23.84 -17.48
C LEU A 495 21.20 -24.60 -18.71
N GLU A 496 20.45 -25.57 -19.24
CA GLU A 496 20.82 -26.31 -20.46
C GLU A 496 20.96 -25.40 -21.70
N GLN A 497 20.15 -24.35 -21.79
CA GLN A 497 20.15 -23.39 -22.90
C GLN A 497 21.17 -22.25 -22.72
N GLY A 498 21.91 -22.19 -21.61
CA GLY A 498 22.85 -21.11 -21.30
C GLY A 498 22.17 -19.76 -21.04
N VAL A 499 20.85 -19.73 -20.79
CA VAL A 499 20.16 -18.53 -20.30
C VAL A 499 20.57 -18.29 -18.86
N LEU A 500 20.62 -19.34 -18.03
CA LEU A 500 21.31 -19.33 -16.74
C LEU A 500 22.75 -19.79 -16.94
N GLU A 501 23.71 -18.96 -16.51
CA GLU A 501 25.13 -19.32 -16.36
C GLU A 501 25.34 -20.12 -15.06
N SER A 502 24.52 -19.86 -14.04
CA SER A 502 24.63 -20.53 -12.73
C SER A 502 23.29 -20.58 -12.02
N LEU A 503 23.02 -21.71 -11.38
CA LEU A 503 21.85 -21.94 -10.55
C LEU A 503 22.32 -22.60 -9.24
N ASP A 504 22.26 -21.85 -8.15
CA ASP A 504 22.63 -22.33 -6.82
C ASP A 504 21.37 -22.37 -5.95
N ILE A 505 21.04 -23.54 -5.38
CA ILE A 505 19.83 -23.72 -4.58
C ILE A 505 20.18 -24.20 -3.17
N ALA A 506 19.88 -23.35 -2.19
CA ALA A 506 20.05 -23.66 -0.78
C ALA A 506 18.87 -24.50 -0.27
N TRP A 507 19.14 -25.70 0.24
CA TRP A 507 18.11 -26.61 0.76
C TRP A 507 18.09 -26.64 2.28
N SER A 508 17.12 -25.96 2.87
CA SER A 508 17.03 -25.80 4.33
C SER A 508 16.55 -27.05 5.09
N ARG A 509 16.04 -28.08 4.39
CA ARG A 509 15.43 -29.30 4.95
C ARG A 509 15.82 -30.58 4.18
N TYR A 510 16.98 -30.60 3.53
CA TYR A 510 17.50 -31.76 2.80
C TYR A 510 18.98 -31.98 3.10
N GLY A 511 19.41 -33.24 3.18
CA GLY A 511 20.76 -33.62 3.57
C GLY A 511 21.07 -33.37 5.06
N ASP A 512 22.31 -33.66 5.45
CA ASP A 512 22.79 -33.51 6.84
C ASP A 512 23.10 -32.04 7.21
N VAL A 513 23.39 -31.20 6.21
CA VAL A 513 23.71 -29.78 6.38
C VAL A 513 22.52 -28.95 5.90
N ARG A 514 21.91 -28.19 6.82
CA ARG A 514 20.87 -27.21 6.45
C ARG A 514 21.53 -26.00 5.82
N GLU A 515 21.28 -25.79 4.53
CA GLU A 515 21.79 -24.62 3.82
C GLU A 515 20.71 -23.55 3.66
N HIS A 516 21.13 -22.29 3.78
CA HIS A 516 20.31 -21.11 3.55
C HIS A 516 21.03 -20.17 2.57
N VAL A 517 20.30 -19.27 1.91
CA VAL A 517 20.83 -18.41 0.84
C VAL A 517 22.04 -17.59 1.27
N GLN A 518 22.02 -17.05 2.49
CA GLN A 518 23.14 -16.30 3.06
C GLN A 518 24.42 -17.15 3.23
N ASN A 519 24.32 -18.49 3.29
CA ASN A 519 25.47 -19.39 3.30
C ASN A 519 26.05 -19.48 1.87
N VAL A 520 25.19 -19.66 0.86
CA VAL A 520 25.60 -19.74 -0.55
C VAL A 520 26.28 -18.44 -0.99
N VAL A 521 25.73 -17.28 -0.60
CA VAL A 521 26.34 -15.95 -0.82
C VAL A 521 27.78 -15.88 -0.26
N LEU A 522 28.03 -16.47 0.93
CA LEU A 522 29.36 -16.54 1.52
C LEU A 522 30.26 -17.61 0.88
N HIS A 523 29.74 -18.80 0.57
CA HIS A 523 30.47 -19.86 -0.10
C HIS A 523 30.96 -19.41 -1.48
N GLN A 524 30.14 -18.64 -2.19
CA GLN A 524 30.42 -18.08 -3.51
C GLN A 524 30.98 -16.65 -3.46
N ALA A 525 31.43 -16.17 -2.29
CA ALA A 525 31.84 -14.78 -2.05
C ALA A 525 32.86 -14.24 -3.07
N ARG A 526 33.77 -15.09 -3.56
CA ARG A 526 34.74 -14.73 -4.59
C ARG A 526 34.07 -14.43 -5.93
N LYS A 527 33.21 -15.35 -6.40
CA LYS A 527 32.46 -15.21 -7.66
C LYS A 527 31.52 -14.02 -7.60
N LEU A 528 30.83 -13.84 -6.47
CA LEU A 528 29.97 -12.68 -6.19
C LEU A 528 30.73 -11.37 -6.38
N TYR A 529 31.85 -11.20 -5.68
CA TYR A 529 32.67 -9.99 -5.78
C TYR A 529 33.26 -9.79 -7.18
N GLU A 530 33.77 -10.85 -7.83
CA GLU A 530 34.27 -10.78 -9.21
C GLU A 530 33.20 -10.32 -10.22
N TRP A 531 31.92 -10.65 -10.00
CA TRP A 531 30.81 -10.18 -10.83
C TRP A 531 30.42 -8.73 -10.52
N LEU A 532 30.34 -8.33 -9.24
CA LEU A 532 30.05 -6.94 -8.86
C LEU A 532 31.12 -5.97 -9.41
N GLU A 533 32.40 -6.32 -9.28
CA GLU A 533 33.51 -5.56 -9.88
C GLU A 533 33.50 -5.54 -11.42
N SER A 534 32.76 -6.46 -12.05
CA SER A 534 32.52 -6.47 -13.50
C SER A 534 31.30 -5.65 -13.92
N GLY A 535 30.63 -4.96 -12.98
CA GLY A 535 29.41 -4.18 -13.24
C GLY A 535 28.13 -5.01 -13.28
N ALA A 536 28.10 -6.19 -12.63
CA ALA A 536 26.87 -6.97 -12.51
C ALA A 536 25.86 -6.29 -11.57
N TYR A 537 24.57 -6.39 -11.93
CA TYR A 537 23.48 -5.94 -11.06
C TYR A 537 23.06 -7.08 -10.13
N LEU A 538 22.86 -6.77 -8.86
CA LEU A 538 22.41 -7.69 -7.82
C LEU A 538 20.98 -7.34 -7.40
N TYR A 539 20.10 -8.33 -7.44
CA TYR A 539 18.72 -8.23 -7.03
C TYR A 539 18.52 -9.11 -5.81
N ILE A 540 17.86 -8.58 -4.78
CA ILE A 540 17.46 -9.31 -3.58
C ILE A 540 15.93 -9.26 -3.52
N CYS A 541 15.25 -10.37 -3.24
CA CYS A 541 13.79 -10.35 -3.16
C CYS A 541 13.30 -11.27 -2.02
N GLY A 542 12.35 -10.76 -1.23
CA GLY A 542 11.74 -11.49 -0.13
C GLY A 542 10.91 -10.61 0.80
N HIS A 543 10.06 -11.24 1.61
CA HIS A 543 9.17 -10.55 2.55
C HIS A 543 9.57 -10.74 4.03
N ASP A 544 10.70 -11.40 4.28
CA ASP A 544 11.17 -11.78 5.62
C ASP A 544 12.38 -10.91 5.96
N HIS A 545 12.15 -9.81 6.70
CA HIS A 545 13.18 -8.83 7.04
C HIS A 545 14.38 -9.46 7.76
N ALA A 546 14.19 -10.49 8.59
CA ALA A 546 15.30 -11.16 9.27
C ALA A 546 16.13 -11.99 8.28
N ALA A 547 15.50 -12.59 7.28
CA ALA A 547 16.20 -13.31 6.23
C ALA A 547 16.91 -12.37 5.25
N ILE A 548 16.31 -11.23 4.89
CA ILE A 548 16.91 -10.18 4.06
C ILE A 548 18.14 -9.58 4.76
N ALA A 549 18.00 -9.13 6.01
CA ALA A 549 19.13 -8.63 6.81
C ALA A 549 20.27 -9.66 6.96
N SER A 550 19.93 -10.96 7.02
CA SER A 550 20.94 -12.01 7.02
C SER A 550 21.64 -12.18 5.67
N ILE A 551 21.00 -11.89 4.54
CA ILE A 551 21.60 -11.89 3.20
C ILE A 551 22.53 -10.67 3.05
N GLU A 552 22.11 -9.49 3.49
CA GLU A 552 22.91 -8.25 3.45
C GLU A 552 24.17 -8.33 4.32
N GLN A 553 24.07 -8.92 5.52
CA GLN A 553 25.23 -9.20 6.37
C GLN A 553 26.21 -10.18 5.69
N SER A 554 25.70 -11.18 4.97
CA SER A 554 26.52 -12.10 4.18
C SER A 554 27.12 -11.45 2.94
N LEU A 555 26.41 -10.55 2.26
CA LEU A 555 26.92 -9.75 1.14
C LEU A 555 28.07 -8.86 1.60
N THR A 556 27.88 -8.11 2.69
CA THR A 556 28.91 -7.26 3.32
C THR A 556 30.16 -8.09 3.64
N ARG A 557 29.98 -9.25 4.29
CA ARG A 557 31.09 -10.13 4.63
C ARG A 557 31.74 -10.79 3.40
N ALA A 558 31.00 -11.07 2.34
CA ALA A 558 31.55 -11.56 1.07
C ALA A 558 32.44 -10.51 0.39
N VAL A 559 31.99 -9.25 0.36
CA VAL A 559 32.75 -8.09 -0.14
C VAL A 559 34.02 -7.88 0.69
N MET A 560 33.94 -7.89 2.03
CA MET A 560 35.12 -7.81 2.92
C MET A 560 36.15 -8.91 2.62
N LEU A 561 35.72 -10.17 2.51
CA LEU A 561 36.61 -11.31 2.31
C LEU A 561 37.30 -11.31 0.94
N SER A 562 36.55 -10.97 -0.12
CA SER A 562 37.04 -11.03 -1.50
C SER A 562 37.82 -9.77 -1.90
N GLY A 563 37.30 -8.58 -1.58
CA GLY A 563 37.95 -7.30 -1.83
C GLY A 563 39.07 -6.97 -0.86
N ARG A 564 39.18 -7.73 0.25
CA ARG A 564 40.11 -7.47 1.38
C ARG A 564 39.88 -6.11 2.07
N LEU A 565 38.63 -5.66 2.04
CA LEU A 565 38.18 -4.42 2.63
C LEU A 565 37.93 -4.56 4.13
N THR A 566 38.06 -3.47 4.86
CA THR A 566 37.48 -3.33 6.20
C THR A 566 35.95 -3.35 6.12
N ARG A 567 35.28 -3.41 7.28
CA ARG A 567 33.81 -3.35 7.34
C ARG A 567 33.29 -2.05 6.73
N ASP A 568 33.78 -0.92 7.21
CA ASP A 568 33.32 0.42 6.84
C ASP A 568 33.51 0.68 5.33
N GLU A 569 34.61 0.18 4.75
CA GLU A 569 34.86 0.21 3.29
C GLU A 569 33.89 -0.68 2.51
N ALA A 570 33.54 -1.88 3.02
CA ALA A 570 32.59 -2.77 2.38
C ALA A 570 31.14 -2.28 2.49
N GLU A 571 30.76 -1.69 3.62
CA GLU A 571 29.46 -1.04 3.84
C GLU A 571 29.34 0.19 2.89
N SER A 572 30.41 1.00 2.76
CA SER A 572 30.46 2.11 1.80
C SER A 572 30.37 1.66 0.33
N TYR A 573 31.00 0.53 -0.02
CA TYR A 573 30.93 -0.06 -1.36
C TYR A 573 29.51 -0.52 -1.71
N ILE A 574 28.83 -1.19 -0.78
CA ILE A 574 27.44 -1.62 -0.97
C ILE A 574 26.50 -0.42 -1.08
N ALA A 575 26.67 0.59 -0.23
CA ALA A 575 25.89 1.82 -0.29
C ALA A 575 26.05 2.55 -1.64
N GLU A 576 27.26 2.56 -2.23
CA GLU A 576 27.49 3.13 -3.56
C GLU A 576 26.82 2.31 -4.68
N LEU A 577 26.79 0.98 -4.58
CA LEU A 577 26.08 0.13 -5.52
C LEU A 577 24.55 0.28 -5.42
N GLN A 578 23.99 0.44 -4.21
CA GLN A 578 22.59 0.79 -3.99
C GLN A 578 22.29 2.19 -4.57
N ARG A 579 23.11 3.20 -4.25
CA ARG A 579 22.98 4.58 -4.75
C ARG A 579 23.08 4.70 -6.28
N THR A 580 23.75 3.75 -6.93
CA THR A 580 23.86 3.67 -8.40
C THR A 580 22.89 2.67 -9.03
N ASN A 581 21.94 2.14 -8.26
CA ASN A 581 20.91 1.18 -8.68
C ASN A 581 21.45 -0.15 -9.24
N HIS A 582 22.69 -0.51 -8.90
CA HIS A 582 23.29 -1.83 -9.15
C HIS A 582 22.91 -2.86 -8.08
N ILE A 583 22.43 -2.43 -6.91
CA ILE A 583 21.74 -3.29 -5.94
C ILE A 583 20.27 -2.83 -5.86
N GLN A 584 19.34 -3.76 -6.08
CA GLN A 584 17.88 -3.53 -6.11
C GLN A 584 17.17 -4.54 -5.19
N GLN A 585 16.08 -4.13 -4.53
CA GLN A 585 15.34 -4.95 -3.54
C GLN A 585 13.82 -4.92 -3.74
#